data_AF-A0A8T4DDM5-F1
#
_entry.id   AF-A0A8T4DDM5-F1
#
_cell.length_a   1.000
_cell.length_b   1.000
_cell.length_c   1.000
_cell.angle_alpha   90.00
_cell.angle_beta   90.00
_cell.angle_gamma   90.00
#
_symmetry.space_group_name_H-M   'P 1'
#
loop_
_entity.id
_entity.type
_entity.pdbx_description
1 polymer ?
#
loop_
_entity_poly.entity_id
_entity_poly.type
_entity_poly.pdbx_seq_one_letter_code
_entity_poly.pdbx_strand_id
1 'polypeptide(L)' 'MCICAGCPSWVECGEKGGFCFPTIGKSTCITEEEGCICGRCPVTAEMGLTHGFYCTRGSDKEQSGL' A
#
# COMPACT_ATOMS: atom_id res chain seq x y z
N MET A 1 0.52 -7.21 10.20
CA MET A 1 1.37 -7.11 8.99
C MET A 1 0.49 -7.24 7.76
N CYS A 2 0.36 -6.18 6.98
CA CYS A 2 -0.45 -6.22 5.76
C CYS A 2 0.37 -6.91 4.65
N ILE A 3 -0.02 -8.10 4.22
CA ILE A 3 0.73 -8.85 3.21
C ILE A 3 0.30 -8.32 1.83
N CYS A 4 1.11 -7.44 1.24
CA CYS A 4 0.81 -6.87 -0.08
C CYS A 4 0.76 -7.94 -1.19
N ALA A 5 1.34 -9.14 -0.99
CA ALA A 5 1.23 -10.26 -1.94
C ALA A 5 -0.21 -10.74 -2.19
N GLY A 6 -1.18 -10.33 -1.36
CA GLY A 6 -2.61 -10.55 -1.61
C GLY A 6 -3.31 -9.45 -2.42
N CYS A 7 -2.63 -8.34 -2.75
CA CYS A 7 -3.20 -7.29 -3.60
C CYS A 7 -3.15 -7.74 -5.08
N PRO A 8 -4.25 -7.59 -5.84
CA PRO A 8 -4.24 -7.79 -7.29
C PRO A 8 -3.19 -6.96 -8.03
N SER A 9 -2.92 -5.73 -7.57
CA SER A 9 -1.87 -4.86 -8.11
C SER A 9 -0.44 -5.29 -7.76
N TRP A 10 -0.24 -6.26 -6.88
CA TRP A 10 1.11 -6.63 -6.46
C TRP A 10 1.81 -7.47 -7.52
N VAL A 11 3.07 -7.13 -7.79
CA VAL A 11 3.96 -7.90 -8.64
C VAL A 11 5.23 -8.24 -7.88
N GLU A 12 5.71 -9.48 -8.05
CA GLU A 12 7.00 -9.90 -7.51
C GLU A 12 8.13 -9.31 -8.35
N CYS A 13 8.78 -8.28 -7.83
CA CYS A 13 9.84 -7.55 -8.54
C CYS A 13 11.16 -7.48 -7.75
N GLY A 14 11.31 -8.27 -6.69
CA GLY A 14 12.51 -8.31 -5.85
C GLY A 14 12.62 -7.16 -4.84
N GLU A 15 11.63 -6.26 -4.77
CA GLU A 15 11.55 -5.26 -3.71
C GLU A 15 11.20 -5.91 -2.36
N LYS A 16 11.84 -5.46 -1.27
CA LYS A 16 11.53 -5.94 0.09
C LYS A 16 10.08 -5.59 0.43
N GLY A 17 9.26 -6.60 0.68
CA GLY A 17 7.84 -6.42 0.98
C GLY A 17 7.59 -5.46 2.15
N GLY A 18 6.58 -4.60 2.00
CA GLY A 18 6.24 -3.57 2.99
C GLY A 18 5.39 -2.39 2.50
N PHE A 19 5.06 -2.32 1.21
CA PHE A 19 4.48 -1.16 0.51
C PHE A 19 3.01 -0.80 0.83
N CYS A 20 2.49 -1.28 1.95
CA CYS A 20 1.12 -1.05 2.41
C CYS A 20 1.12 -0.52 3.85
N PHE A 21 2.16 0.22 4.21
CA PHE A 21 2.31 0.75 5.56
C PHE A 21 2.47 2.27 5.48
N PRO A 22 1.78 3.06 6.34
CA PRO A 22 1.81 4.52 6.26
C PRO A 22 3.21 5.12 6.48
N THR A 23 4.19 4.35 6.94
CA THR A 23 5.57 4.80 7.09
C THR A 23 6.53 4.21 6.05
N ILE A 24 6.05 3.37 5.12
CA ILE A 24 6.82 2.84 4.00
C ILE A 24 6.24 3.44 2.72
N GLY A 25 7.09 4.08 1.92
CA GLY A 25 6.67 4.78 0.69
C GLY A 25 6.20 3.82 -0.41
N LYS A 26 5.92 4.39 -1.58
CA LYS A 26 5.48 3.64 -2.77
C LYS A 26 6.56 2.66 -3.27
N SER A 27 6.09 1.60 -3.92
CA SER A 27 6.92 0.69 -4.71
C SER A 27 7.51 1.42 -5.91
N THR A 28 8.71 1.01 -6.31
CA THR A 28 9.33 1.50 -7.56
C THR A 28 8.97 0.67 -8.78
N CYS A 29 8.42 -0.53 -8.57
CA CYS A 29 8.09 -1.47 -9.64
C CYS A 29 6.60 -1.60 -9.94
N ILE A 30 5.74 -1.40 -8.94
CA ILE A 30 4.28 -1.47 -9.11
C ILE A 30 3.79 -0.13 -9.65
N THR A 31 3.34 -0.12 -10.90
CA THR A 31 2.81 1.08 -11.58
C THR A 31 1.34 0.98 -11.97
N GLU A 32 0.76 -0.23 -11.95
CA GLU A 32 -0.61 -0.49 -12.39
C GLU A 32 -1.56 -0.83 -11.22
N GLU A 33 -2.80 -0.34 -11.32
CA GLU A 33 -3.82 -0.43 -10.28
C GLU A 33 -4.94 -1.42 -10.63
N GLU A 34 -4.60 -2.70 -10.73
CA GLU A 34 -5.58 -3.79 -10.93
C GLU A 34 -6.54 -3.97 -9.72
N GLY A 35 -6.08 -3.64 -8.51
CA GLY A 35 -6.88 -3.70 -7.29
C GLY A 35 -6.03 -3.77 -6.03
N CYS A 36 -6.57 -3.32 -4.90
CA CYS A 36 -5.87 -3.38 -3.61
C CYS A 36 -6.80 -3.85 -2.49
N ILE A 37 -6.22 -4.61 -1.54
CA ILE A 37 -6.90 -5.10 -0.35
C ILE A 37 -6.64 -4.21 0.89
N CYS A 38 -5.96 -3.08 0.69
CA CYS A 38 -5.48 -2.21 1.76
C CYS A 38 -6.62 -1.73 2.67
N GLY A 39 -7.79 -1.41 2.12
CA GLY A 39 -8.97 -1.02 2.91
C GLY A 39 -9.56 -2.14 3.79
N ARG A 40 -9.22 -3.41 3.53
CA ARG A 40 -9.62 -4.56 4.35
C ARG A 40 -8.55 -4.95 5.38
N CYS A 41 -7.42 -4.27 5.36
CA CYS A 41 -6.33 -4.58 6.27
C CYS A 41 -6.65 -4.09 7.68
N PRO A 42 -6.46 -4.92 8.73
CA PRO A 42 -6.69 -4.49 10.12
C PRO A 42 -5.94 -3.20 10.48
N VAL A 43 -4.73 -3.04 9.94
CA VAL A 43 -3.87 -1.85 10.17
C VAL A 43 -4.56 -0.55 9.74
N THR A 44 -5.41 -0.60 8.72
CA THR A 44 -6.15 0.57 8.22
C THR A 44 -7.09 1.09 9.29
N ALA A 45 -7.81 0.19 9.98
CA ALA A 45 -8.67 0.56 11.10
C ALA A 45 -7.86 0.94 12.35
N GLU A 46 -6.81 0.19 12.68
CA GLU A 46 -5.97 0.44 13.86
C GLU A 46 -5.24 1.79 13.80
N MET A 47 -4.83 2.21 12.60
CA MET A 47 -4.06 3.44 12.38
C MET A 47 -4.92 4.60 11.85
N GLY A 48 -6.23 4.39 11.66
CA GLY A 48 -7.14 5.42 11.14
C GLY A 48 -6.81 5.87 9.71
N LEU A 49 -6.26 4.97 8.89
CA LEU A 49 -5.92 5.29 7.50
C LEU A 49 -7.19 5.33 6.65
N THR A 50 -7.27 6.31 5.77
CA THR A 50 -8.47 6.54 4.93
C THR A 50 -8.21 6.27 3.46
N HIS A 51 -6.94 6.15 3.06
CA HIS A 51 -6.53 5.96 1.69
C HIS A 51 -6.31 4.47 1.34
N GLY A 52 -5.97 4.23 0.07
CA GLY A 52 -5.63 2.92 -0.45
C GLY A 52 -4.47 3.02 -1.42
N PHE A 53 -4.18 1.91 -2.13
CA PHE A 53 -3.18 1.90 -3.20
C PHE A 53 -1.80 2.46 -2.77
N TYR A 54 -1.39 2.16 -1.54
CA TYR A 54 -0.13 2.64 -0.97
C TYR A 54 1.10 2.24 -1.80
N CYS A 55 1.03 1.12 -2.54
CA CYS A 55 2.08 0.65 -3.42
C CYS A 55 2.35 1.60 -4.61
N THR A 56 1.34 2.29 -5.13
CA THR A 56 1.44 3.14 -6.33
C THR A 56 1.37 4.63 -5.95
N ARG A 57 0.50 4.97 -5.00
CA ARG A 57 0.18 6.36 -4.62
C ARG A 57 0.98 6.89 -3.43
N GLY A 58 1.77 6.03 -2.78
CA GLY A 58 2.55 6.40 -1.59
C GLY A 58 1.73 6.31 -0.30
N SER A 59 2.36 6.64 0.81
CA SER A 59 1.78 6.59 2.16
C SER A 59 0.53 7.45 2.33
N ASP A 60 -0.21 7.20 3.42
CA ASP A 60 -1.41 7.99 3.76
C ASP A 60 -1.09 9.48 3.93
N LYS A 61 0.11 9.79 4.47
CA LYS A 61 0.63 11.15 4.58
C LYS A 61 0.88 11.77 3.21
N GLU A 62 1.57 11.05 2.31
CA GLU A 62 1.81 11.51 0.93
C GLU A 62 0.50 11.78 0.18
N GLN A 63 -0.53 10.96 0.40
CA GLN A 63 -1.84 11.12 -0.24
C GLN A 63 -2.70 12.23 0.38
N SER A 64 -2.55 12.50 1.68
CA SER A 64 -3.26 13.57 2.39
C SER A 64 -2.71 14.97 2.09
N GLY A 65 -1.60 15.08 1.36
CA GLY A 65 -0.97 16.36 1.02
C GLY A 65 -0.40 17.12 2.23
N LEU A 66 0.00 16.39 3.29
CA LEU A 66 0.45 16.93 4.57
C LEU A 66 1.97 16.79 4.80
#